data_AF-A0A9Q4KVK5-F1
#
_entry.id   AF-A0A9Q4KVK5-F1
#
_cell.length_a   1.000
_cell.length_b   1.000
_cell.length_c   1.000
_cell.angle_alpha   90.00
_cell.angle_beta   90.00
_cell.angle_gamma   90.00
#
_symmetry.space_group_name_H-M   'P 1'
#
loop_
_entity.id
_entity.type
_entity.pdbx_description
1 polymer ?
#
loop_
_entity_poly.entity_id
_entity_poly.type
_entity_poly.pdbx_seq_one_letter_code
_entity_poly.pdbx_strand_id
1 'polypeptide(L)'
;MTRQYMMKVLIILLIAMCIVMPAAAVELEEMYLGTVTKADNASGALDVKISAQWNGEQFAPVTPVTIIGTSTLDVLFDNIKVGDEVVGTLMGGEKWIAVGLVGSKQSTQKQLLWMAGDPNAMVAPFVGNYRVTYIADPKCDSCAGSVCYANSVDVTTTTIGYNTSGKEYTQSNVGTETLRPLETWDALETGNQQYLNIRFIKGEASASACPESGMIIGPQPVSEFFIRSMSTASAVPTTEETTAVPATLPETEATTPVATATTAAPTPTPTPGFGVLVAALGCIAAMVVIRR
;
A
#
# COMPACT_ATOMS: atom_id res chain seq x y z
N MET A 1 5.97 -50.49 -30.38
CA MET A 1 4.70 -49.73 -30.25
C MET A 1 4.59 -48.97 -28.92
N THR A 2 5.70 -48.54 -28.32
CA THR A 2 5.71 -48.11 -26.90
C THR A 2 6.26 -46.71 -26.66
N ARG A 3 7.24 -46.24 -27.46
CA ARG A 3 7.92 -44.96 -27.23
C ARG A 3 7.12 -43.73 -27.70
N GLN A 4 6.43 -43.82 -28.85
CA GLN A 4 5.58 -42.74 -29.36
C GLN A 4 4.30 -42.53 -28.53
N TYR A 5 3.73 -43.60 -27.97
CA TYR A 5 2.56 -43.49 -27.09
C TYR A 5 2.93 -42.91 -25.73
N MET A 6 4.05 -43.32 -25.12
CA MET A 6 4.55 -42.70 -23.88
C MET A 6 4.79 -41.20 -24.03
N MET A 7 5.40 -40.77 -25.14
CA MET A 7 5.71 -39.35 -25.35
C MET A 7 4.45 -38.49 -25.50
N LYS A 8 3.41 -39.00 -26.18
CA LYS A 8 2.12 -38.30 -26.29
C LYS A 8 1.38 -38.22 -24.96
N VAL A 9 1.39 -39.30 -24.17
CA VAL A 9 0.77 -39.32 -22.82
C VAL A 9 1.44 -38.32 -21.90
N LEU A 10 2.77 -38.22 -21.93
CA LEU A 10 3.53 -37.33 -21.06
C LEU A 10 3.32 -35.85 -21.43
N ILE A 11 3.20 -35.53 -22.72
CA ILE A 11 2.84 -34.17 -23.18
C ILE A 11 1.42 -33.80 -22.76
N ILE A 12 0.45 -34.72 -22.90
CA ILE A 12 -0.94 -34.47 -22.45
C ILE A 12 -1.01 -34.28 -20.94
N LEU A 13 -0.23 -35.06 -20.16
CA LEU A 13 -0.14 -34.90 -18.70
C LEU A 13 0.49 -33.56 -18.31
N LEU A 14 1.54 -33.12 -18.99
CA LEU A 14 2.15 -31.81 -18.78
C LEU A 14 1.19 -30.66 -19.12
N ILE A 15 0.50 -30.74 -20.26
CA ILE A 15 -0.49 -29.74 -20.66
C ILE A 15 -1.66 -29.72 -19.68
N ALA A 16 -2.17 -30.90 -19.27
CA ALA A 16 -3.21 -30.99 -18.27
C ALA A 16 -2.75 -30.35 -16.95
N MET A 17 -1.54 -30.67 -16.49
CA MET A 17 -0.96 -30.09 -15.28
C MET A 17 -0.80 -28.57 -15.35
N CYS A 18 -0.44 -28.00 -16.52
CA CYS A 18 -0.41 -26.55 -16.74
C CYS A 18 -1.82 -25.90 -16.75
N ILE A 19 -2.86 -26.63 -17.15
CA ILE A 19 -4.25 -26.12 -17.16
C ILE A 19 -4.88 -26.17 -15.75
N VAL A 20 -4.46 -27.10 -14.89
CA VAL A 20 -4.98 -27.21 -13.50
C VAL A 20 -4.25 -26.29 -12.51
N MET A 21 -3.22 -25.52 -12.93
CA MET A 21 -2.62 -24.54 -12.02
C MET A 21 -3.59 -23.37 -11.86
N PRO A 22 -4.13 -23.12 -10.66
CA PRO A 22 -4.96 -21.94 -10.43
C PRO A 22 -4.12 -20.69 -10.72
N ALA A 23 -4.61 -19.85 -11.63
CA ALA A 23 -3.96 -18.59 -11.97
C ALA A 23 -4.06 -17.66 -10.75
N ALA A 24 -2.93 -17.41 -10.09
CA ALA A 24 -2.83 -16.31 -9.16
C ALA A 24 -2.90 -15.00 -9.95
N ALA A 25 -4.01 -14.29 -9.80
CA ALA A 25 -4.13 -12.90 -10.24
C ALA A 25 -3.33 -12.04 -9.26
N VAL A 26 -2.01 -12.02 -9.41
CA VAL A 26 -1.15 -11.06 -8.73
C VAL A 26 -1.28 -9.76 -9.51
N GLU A 27 -1.88 -8.75 -8.89
CA GLU A 27 -1.91 -7.42 -9.48
C GLU A 27 -0.50 -6.83 -9.42
N LEU A 28 -0.04 -6.26 -10.53
CA LEU A 28 1.29 -5.69 -10.60
C LEU A 28 1.37 -4.47 -9.69
N GLU A 29 2.32 -4.50 -8.77
CA GLU A 29 2.69 -3.34 -7.96
C GLU A 29 3.85 -2.60 -8.62
N GLU A 30 3.65 -1.31 -8.87
CA GLU A 30 4.66 -0.42 -9.43
C GLU A 30 4.95 0.71 -8.44
N MET A 31 6.22 0.92 -8.12
CA MET A 31 6.64 1.94 -7.17
C MET A 31 7.29 3.10 -7.89
N TYR A 32 6.86 4.30 -7.55
CA TYR A 32 7.25 5.52 -8.22
C TYR A 32 7.73 6.58 -7.23
N LEU A 33 8.65 7.40 -7.71
CA LEU A 33 9.02 8.67 -7.10
C LEU A 33 8.50 9.79 -8.01
N GLY A 34 7.85 10.79 -7.42
CA GLY A 34 7.28 11.88 -8.19
C GLY A 34 6.84 13.07 -7.36
N THR A 35 6.20 14.02 -8.02
CA THR A 35 5.64 15.22 -7.39
C THR A 35 4.13 15.25 -7.54
N VAL A 36 3.41 15.51 -6.46
CA VAL A 36 1.96 15.59 -6.45
C VAL A 36 1.51 16.79 -7.29
N THR A 37 0.64 16.53 -8.26
CA THR A 37 0.03 17.55 -9.15
C THR A 37 -1.44 17.80 -8.86
N LYS A 38 -2.13 16.80 -8.27
CA LYS A 38 -3.52 16.90 -7.82
C LYS A 38 -3.71 16.00 -6.61
N ALA A 39 -4.45 16.48 -5.61
CA ALA A 39 -4.92 15.70 -4.49
C ALA A 39 -6.34 16.18 -4.13
N ASP A 40 -7.33 15.33 -4.32
CA ASP A 40 -8.75 15.64 -4.09
C ASP A 40 -9.41 14.55 -3.27
N ASN A 41 -9.69 14.85 -2.00
CA ASN A 41 -10.31 13.92 -1.06
C ASN A 41 -11.73 13.51 -1.51
N ALA A 42 -12.50 14.44 -2.08
CA ALA A 42 -13.90 14.19 -2.41
C ALA A 42 -14.08 13.11 -3.50
N SER A 43 -13.14 13.07 -4.46
CA SER A 43 -13.11 12.05 -5.50
C SER A 43 -12.12 10.92 -5.24
N GLY A 44 -11.28 11.04 -4.19
CA GLY A 44 -10.13 10.17 -3.95
C GLY A 44 -9.04 10.29 -5.01
N ALA A 45 -9.06 11.31 -5.87
CA ALA A 45 -8.11 11.45 -6.97
C ALA A 45 -6.75 11.95 -6.49
N LEU A 46 -5.69 11.24 -6.89
CA LEU A 46 -4.30 11.61 -6.65
C LEU A 46 -3.50 11.49 -7.95
N ASP A 47 -3.07 12.63 -8.48
CA ASP A 47 -2.26 12.68 -9.70
C ASP A 47 -0.82 13.01 -9.35
N VAL A 48 0.12 12.15 -9.75
CA VAL A 48 1.54 12.30 -9.45
C VAL A 48 2.33 12.40 -10.75
N LYS A 49 3.11 13.46 -10.90
CA LYS A 49 4.09 13.60 -11.97
C LYS A 49 5.35 12.81 -11.60
N ILE A 50 5.50 11.67 -12.22
CA ILE A 50 6.57 10.70 -11.99
C ILE A 50 7.88 11.23 -12.55
N SER A 51 8.95 11.09 -11.77
CA SER A 51 10.32 11.43 -12.16
C SER A 51 11.24 10.21 -12.17
N ALA A 52 10.94 9.18 -11.38
CA ALA A 52 11.66 7.92 -11.36
C ALA A 52 10.76 6.74 -11.00
N GLN A 53 11.16 5.53 -11.41
CA GLN A 53 10.50 4.26 -11.11
C GLN A 53 11.48 3.32 -10.40
N TRP A 54 10.99 2.56 -9.43
CA TRP A 54 11.78 1.53 -8.78
C TRP A 54 12.05 0.37 -9.74
N ASN A 55 13.31 0.00 -9.94
CA ASN A 55 13.70 -1.09 -10.84
C ASN A 55 14.05 -2.40 -10.11
N GLY A 56 13.78 -2.48 -8.80
CA GLY A 56 14.19 -3.60 -7.93
C GLY A 56 15.39 -3.29 -7.05
N GLU A 57 16.20 -2.27 -7.41
CA GLU A 57 17.43 -1.91 -6.70
C GLU A 57 17.48 -0.43 -6.30
N GLN A 58 17.01 0.45 -7.18
CA GLN A 58 16.99 1.89 -6.96
C GLN A 58 15.90 2.58 -7.78
N PHE A 59 15.60 3.83 -7.44
CA PHE A 59 14.77 4.70 -8.27
C PHE A 59 15.56 5.16 -9.49
N ALA A 60 15.24 4.58 -10.65
CA ALA A 60 15.83 4.95 -11.93
C ALA A 60 15.01 6.08 -12.58
N PRO A 61 15.64 7.16 -13.06
CA PRO A 61 14.93 8.24 -13.75
C PRO A 61 14.13 7.72 -14.94
N VAL A 62 12.91 8.22 -15.11
CA VAL A 62 12.05 7.91 -16.26
C VAL A 62 11.67 9.19 -17.01
N THR A 63 11.16 9.05 -18.23
CA THR A 63 10.57 10.18 -18.94
C THR A 63 9.38 10.69 -18.12
N PRO A 64 9.33 11.98 -17.75
CA PRO A 64 8.28 12.48 -16.87
C PRO A 64 6.88 12.27 -17.45
N VAL A 65 6.03 11.60 -16.68
CA VAL A 65 4.63 11.31 -17.02
C VAL A 65 3.77 11.56 -15.79
N THR A 66 2.55 12.05 -15.98
CA THR A 66 1.59 12.15 -14.89
C THR A 66 0.76 10.88 -14.86
N ILE A 67 0.83 10.16 -13.74
CA ILE A 67 -0.07 9.05 -13.45
C ILE A 67 -1.29 9.62 -12.75
N ILE A 68 -2.47 9.32 -13.29
CA ILE A 68 -3.77 9.62 -12.70
C ILE A 68 -4.18 8.36 -11.95
N GLY A 69 -4.40 8.47 -10.64
CA GLY A 69 -4.82 7.34 -9.83
C GLY A 69 -5.80 7.76 -8.74
N THR A 70 -6.29 6.75 -8.02
CA THR A 70 -7.22 6.92 -6.90
C THR A 70 -6.64 6.34 -5.62
N SER A 71 -7.03 6.89 -4.49
CA SER A 71 -6.72 6.33 -3.17
C SER A 71 -7.95 6.41 -2.28
N THR A 72 -8.17 5.37 -1.47
CA THR A 72 -9.22 5.31 -0.45
C THR A 72 -8.70 5.70 0.93
N LEU A 73 -7.47 6.22 1.00
CA LEU A 73 -6.78 6.57 2.24
C LEU A 73 -7.16 8.00 2.64
N ASP A 74 -8.25 8.20 3.39
CA ASP A 74 -8.70 9.56 3.77
C ASP A 74 -7.57 10.37 4.45
N VAL A 75 -6.80 9.71 5.33
CA VAL A 75 -5.66 10.31 6.05
C VAL A 75 -4.55 10.80 5.11
N LEU A 76 -4.46 10.26 3.89
CA LEU A 76 -3.51 10.74 2.89
C LEU A 76 -3.83 12.18 2.50
N PHE A 77 -5.09 12.47 2.20
CA PHE A 77 -5.54 13.76 1.70
C PHE A 77 -5.49 14.87 2.77
N ASP A 78 -5.53 14.50 4.05
CA ASP A 78 -5.32 15.44 5.16
C ASP A 78 -3.86 15.90 5.30
N ASN A 79 -2.90 15.12 4.77
CA ASN A 79 -1.47 15.32 5.01
C ASN A 79 -0.68 15.66 3.74
N ILE A 80 -1.19 15.32 2.56
CA ILE A 80 -0.52 15.54 1.27
C ILE A 80 -0.91 16.88 0.66
N LYS A 81 0.03 17.54 -0.04
CA LYS A 81 -0.20 18.80 -0.74
C LYS A 81 0.33 18.74 -2.17
N VAL A 82 -0.28 19.53 -3.05
CA VAL A 82 0.26 19.75 -4.40
C VAL A 82 1.67 20.36 -4.29
N GLY A 83 2.62 19.77 -5.01
CA GLY A 83 4.03 20.14 -4.97
C GLY A 83 4.90 19.28 -4.04
N ASP A 84 4.30 18.42 -3.23
CA ASP A 84 5.04 17.49 -2.38
C ASP A 84 5.76 16.43 -3.24
N GLU A 85 6.99 16.08 -2.85
CA GLU A 85 7.72 14.95 -3.43
C GLU A 85 7.35 13.69 -2.64
N VAL A 86 6.85 12.67 -3.34
CA VAL A 86 6.32 11.45 -2.74
C VAL A 86 6.94 10.21 -3.37
N VAL A 87 7.05 9.16 -2.56
CA VAL A 87 7.16 7.78 -3.03
C VAL A 87 5.80 7.15 -2.90
N GLY A 88 5.32 6.47 -3.94
CA GLY A 88 4.03 5.80 -3.91
C GLY A 88 4.07 4.47 -4.64
N THR A 89 3.20 3.57 -4.21
CA THR A 89 3.00 2.25 -4.82
C THR A 89 1.61 2.20 -5.42
N LEU A 90 1.58 1.91 -6.72
CA LEU A 90 0.40 1.80 -7.55
C LEU A 90 0.12 0.31 -7.79
N MET A 91 -1.11 -0.12 -7.53
CA MET A 91 -1.59 -1.47 -7.79
C MET A 91 -2.57 -1.43 -8.96
N GLY A 92 -2.43 -2.37 -9.89
CA GLY A 92 -3.35 -2.52 -11.02
C GLY A 92 -3.35 -1.36 -12.01
N GLY A 93 -2.39 -0.43 -11.91
CA GLY A 93 -2.24 0.72 -12.79
C GLY A 93 -3.10 1.95 -12.46
N GLU A 94 -3.95 1.88 -11.43
CA GLU A 94 -4.86 2.99 -11.09
C GLU A 94 -5.06 3.25 -9.59
N LYS A 95 -4.69 2.32 -8.70
CA LYS A 95 -4.96 2.43 -7.26
C LYS A 95 -3.69 2.64 -6.46
N TRP A 96 -3.58 3.78 -5.78
CA TRP A 96 -2.50 4.05 -4.84
C TRP A 96 -2.76 3.33 -3.52
N ILE A 97 -1.97 2.29 -3.23
CA ILE A 97 -2.08 1.45 -2.04
C ILE A 97 -1.17 1.89 -0.90
N ALA A 98 -0.13 2.67 -1.22
CA ALA A 98 0.78 3.26 -0.27
C ALA A 98 1.37 4.54 -0.85
N VAL A 99 1.40 5.62 -0.06
CA VAL A 99 2.01 6.90 -0.45
C VAL A 99 2.70 7.51 0.75
N GLY A 100 3.95 7.92 0.59
CA GLY A 100 4.75 8.55 1.64
C GLY A 100 5.44 9.82 1.18
N LEU A 101 5.50 10.80 2.08
CA LEU A 101 6.19 12.07 1.85
C LEU A 101 7.69 11.91 2.06
N VAL A 102 8.47 12.33 1.07
CA VAL A 102 9.93 12.33 1.14
C VAL A 102 10.43 13.52 1.96
N GLY A 103 11.20 13.24 3.01
CA GLY A 103 11.73 14.28 3.91
C GLY A 103 12.93 15.04 3.40
N SER A 104 13.76 14.41 2.56
CA SER A 104 14.93 15.05 1.97
C SER A 104 15.04 14.70 0.50
N LYS A 105 14.86 15.71 -0.36
CA LYS A 105 15.01 15.59 -1.82
C LYS A 105 16.42 15.17 -2.22
N GLN A 106 17.41 15.44 -1.37
CA GLN A 106 18.83 15.18 -1.64
C GLN A 106 19.29 13.79 -1.18
N SER A 107 18.49 13.07 -0.38
CA SER A 107 18.84 11.72 0.05
C SER A 107 18.64 10.74 -1.09
N THR A 108 19.63 9.88 -1.33
CA THR A 108 19.54 8.76 -2.28
C THR A 108 18.52 7.71 -1.83
N GLN A 109 18.30 7.59 -0.52
CA GLN A 109 17.36 6.64 0.07
C GLN A 109 15.91 7.13 0.11
N LYS A 110 15.67 8.40 -0.22
CA LYS A 110 14.32 9.02 -0.22
C LYS A 110 13.52 8.75 1.06
N GLN A 111 14.18 8.99 2.20
CA GLN A 111 13.62 8.71 3.51
C GLN A 111 12.26 9.40 3.74
N LEU A 112 11.32 8.64 4.27
CA LEU A 112 9.95 9.07 4.49
C LEU A 112 9.79 9.82 5.82
N LEU A 113 9.09 10.94 5.80
CA LEU A 113 8.61 11.62 7.01
C LEU A 113 7.32 10.97 7.52
N TRP A 114 6.46 10.57 6.60
CA TRP A 114 5.24 9.85 6.91
C TRP A 114 4.80 9.05 5.69
N MET A 115 3.93 8.06 5.93
CA MET A 115 3.19 7.38 4.87
C MET A 115 1.76 7.06 5.30
N ALA A 116 0.88 6.98 4.31
CA ALA A 116 -0.45 6.38 4.41
C ALA A 116 -0.51 5.15 3.50
N GLY A 117 -1.18 4.09 3.95
CA GLY A 117 -1.38 2.86 3.19
C GLY A 117 -0.51 1.69 3.66
N ASP A 118 -0.22 0.76 2.78
CA ASP A 118 0.40 -0.52 3.12
C ASP A 118 1.94 -0.41 3.23
N PRO A 119 2.54 -0.63 4.42
CA PRO A 119 3.98 -0.54 4.61
C PRO A 119 4.76 -1.70 3.96
N ASN A 120 4.14 -2.87 3.74
CA ASN A 120 4.78 -3.97 3.01
C ASN A 120 4.94 -3.64 1.52
N ALA A 121 4.10 -2.73 0.99
CA ALA A 121 4.18 -2.24 -0.38
C ALA A 121 5.20 -1.08 -0.55
N MET A 122 5.91 -0.66 0.50
CA MET A 122 6.75 0.55 0.49
C MET A 122 8.25 0.24 0.54
N VAL A 123 9.00 0.69 -0.48
CA VAL A 123 10.46 0.48 -0.56
C VAL A 123 11.30 1.54 0.11
N ALA A 124 10.77 2.74 0.35
CA ALA A 124 11.52 3.79 1.03
C ALA A 124 11.49 3.57 2.56
N PRO A 125 12.63 3.64 3.27
CA PRO A 125 12.65 3.62 4.73
C PRO A 125 12.19 4.97 5.30
N PHE A 126 11.85 5.01 6.57
CA PHE A 126 11.60 6.27 7.28
C PHE A 126 12.90 6.93 7.74
N VAL A 127 12.83 8.21 8.10
CA VAL A 127 13.94 8.92 8.75
C VAL A 127 14.37 8.15 10.01
N GLY A 128 15.69 8.03 10.24
CA GLY A 128 16.25 7.14 11.26
C GLY A 128 16.45 5.70 10.79
N ASN A 129 16.31 5.47 9.48
CA ASN A 129 16.42 4.16 8.82
C ASN A 129 15.45 3.12 9.36
N TYR A 130 14.25 3.53 9.77
CA TYR A 130 13.25 2.57 10.20
C TYR A 130 12.59 1.88 9.01
N ARG A 131 12.30 0.59 9.18
CA ARG A 131 11.48 -0.22 8.29
C ARG A 131 10.37 -0.85 9.12
N VAL A 132 9.15 -0.73 8.59
CA VAL A 132 7.95 -1.33 9.17
C VAL A 132 7.47 -2.43 8.25
N THR A 133 7.16 -3.58 8.82
CA THR A 133 6.50 -4.71 8.14
C THR A 133 5.39 -5.23 9.04
N TYR A 134 4.45 -5.99 8.49
CA TYR A 134 3.41 -6.60 9.30
C TYR A 134 2.94 -7.95 8.77
N ILE A 135 2.34 -8.72 9.67
CA ILE A 135 1.56 -9.93 9.38
C ILE A 135 0.14 -9.70 9.90
N ALA A 136 -0.87 -9.94 9.08
CA ALA A 136 -2.27 -9.76 9.47
C ALA A 136 -2.93 -11.08 9.92
N ASP A 137 -3.66 -11.03 11.03
CA ASP A 137 -4.50 -12.12 11.53
C ASP A 137 -5.91 -12.02 10.91
N PRO A 138 -6.37 -13.03 10.15
CA PRO A 138 -7.66 -12.97 9.47
C PRO A 138 -8.84 -13.19 10.41
N LYS A 139 -9.91 -12.43 10.17
CA LYS A 139 -11.24 -12.69 10.70
C LYS A 139 -11.97 -13.70 9.81
N CYS A 140 -11.75 -14.98 10.10
CA CYS A 140 -12.16 -16.11 9.23
C CYS A 140 -13.67 -16.21 8.97
N ASP A 141 -14.49 -15.69 9.86
CA ASP A 141 -15.95 -15.58 9.75
C ASP A 141 -16.42 -14.45 8.80
N SER A 142 -15.50 -13.68 8.23
CA SER A 142 -15.79 -12.52 7.39
C SER A 142 -15.05 -12.50 6.04
N CYS A 143 -14.58 -13.66 5.59
CA CYS A 143 -13.85 -13.77 4.34
C CYS A 143 -14.75 -13.60 3.11
N ALA A 144 -14.24 -12.90 2.11
CA ALA A 144 -14.84 -12.75 0.79
C ALA A 144 -13.85 -13.22 -0.27
N GLY A 145 -13.96 -14.48 -0.70
CA GLY A 145 -12.98 -15.08 -1.61
C GLY A 145 -11.65 -15.37 -0.89
N SER A 146 -10.53 -14.88 -1.43
CA SER A 146 -9.17 -15.12 -0.90
C SER A 146 -8.74 -14.14 0.20
N VAL A 147 -9.54 -13.12 0.47
CA VAL A 147 -9.24 -12.07 1.45
C VAL A 147 -10.28 -12.06 2.57
N CYS A 148 -9.83 -11.76 3.78
CA CYS A 148 -10.68 -11.54 4.95
C CYS A 148 -10.35 -10.19 5.55
N TYR A 149 -11.26 -9.62 6.33
CA TYR A 149 -10.88 -8.50 7.19
C TYR A 149 -9.82 -8.95 8.20
N ALA A 150 -8.85 -8.10 8.49
CA ALA A 150 -7.88 -8.35 9.54
C ALA A 150 -8.49 -8.03 10.92
N ASN A 151 -8.41 -8.97 11.86
CA ASN A 151 -8.75 -8.75 13.27
C ASN A 151 -7.69 -7.88 13.96
N SER A 152 -6.44 -8.16 13.66
CA SER A 152 -5.25 -7.47 14.17
C SER A 152 -4.09 -7.66 13.21
N VAL A 153 -3.03 -6.90 13.42
CA VAL A 153 -1.77 -6.98 12.69
C VAL A 153 -0.62 -7.04 13.68
N ASP A 154 0.30 -7.97 13.49
CA ASP A 154 1.57 -8.00 14.21
C ASP A 154 2.55 -7.13 13.43
N VAL A 155 2.80 -5.93 13.94
CA VAL A 155 3.68 -4.95 13.31
C VAL A 155 5.09 -5.14 13.85
N THR A 156 6.04 -5.41 12.96
CA THR A 156 7.47 -5.48 13.30
C THR A 156 8.18 -4.24 12.78
N THR A 157 8.87 -3.55 13.68
CA THR A 157 9.70 -2.38 13.35
C THR A 157 11.18 -2.74 13.53
N THR A 158 11.99 -2.38 12.54
CA THR A 158 13.44 -2.58 12.55
C THR A 158 14.15 -1.30 12.13
N THR A 159 15.43 -1.17 12.47
CA THR A 159 16.32 -0.24 11.78
C THR A 159 17.12 -1.01 10.73
N ILE A 160 17.40 -0.36 9.61
CA ILE A 160 18.11 -0.97 8.48
C ILE A 160 19.43 -0.26 8.19
N GLY A 161 20.37 -1.01 7.65
CA GLY A 161 21.60 -0.52 7.05
C GLY A 161 21.75 -1.03 5.62
N TYR A 162 22.73 -0.50 4.90
CA TYR A 162 23.07 -0.93 3.53
C TYR A 162 24.53 -1.32 3.48
N ASN A 163 24.82 -2.49 2.92
CA ASN A 163 26.21 -2.92 2.76
C ASN A 163 26.89 -2.20 1.57
N THR A 164 28.16 -2.48 1.33
CA THR A 164 28.92 -1.87 0.22
C THR A 164 28.37 -2.17 -1.17
N SER A 165 27.55 -3.22 -1.30
CA SER A 165 26.86 -3.59 -2.54
C SER A 165 25.46 -2.97 -2.65
N GLY A 166 25.07 -2.10 -1.71
CA GLY A 166 23.74 -1.48 -1.68
C GLY A 166 22.63 -2.42 -1.20
N LYS A 167 22.94 -3.63 -0.72
CA LYS A 167 21.94 -4.57 -0.20
C LYS A 167 21.54 -4.17 1.21
N GLU A 168 20.23 -4.04 1.42
CA GLU A 168 19.61 -3.80 2.72
C GLU A 168 19.85 -4.96 3.69
N TYR A 169 20.12 -4.63 4.95
CA TYR A 169 20.19 -5.59 6.06
C TYR A 169 19.58 -4.99 7.33
N THR A 170 19.00 -5.83 8.18
CA THR A 170 18.51 -5.40 9.50
C THR A 170 19.68 -5.08 10.42
N GLN A 171 19.71 -3.85 10.94
CA GLN A 171 20.71 -3.38 11.88
C GLN A 171 20.30 -3.62 13.34
N SER A 172 19.06 -3.28 13.70
CA SER A 172 18.48 -3.51 15.03
C SER A 172 17.02 -3.89 14.92
N ASN A 173 16.54 -4.73 15.85
CA ASN A 173 15.13 -5.02 16.02
C ASN A 173 14.58 -4.09 17.11
N VAL A 174 13.66 -3.20 16.72
CA VAL A 174 13.06 -2.21 17.63
C VAL A 174 11.95 -2.86 18.46
N GLY A 175 11.17 -3.75 17.84
CA GLY A 175 10.14 -4.51 18.52
C GLY A 175 9.10 -5.10 17.58
N THR A 176 8.14 -5.81 18.17
CA THR A 176 6.92 -6.27 17.49
C THR A 176 5.73 -6.05 18.42
N GLU A 177 4.68 -5.43 17.91
CA GLU A 177 3.46 -5.11 18.66
C GLU A 177 2.23 -5.52 17.85
N THR A 178 1.25 -6.14 18.51
CA THR A 178 -0.03 -6.47 17.90
C THR A 178 -0.97 -5.26 17.97
N LEU A 179 -1.42 -4.75 16.82
CA LEU A 179 -2.36 -3.65 16.73
C LEU A 179 -3.73 -4.12 16.22
N ARG A 180 -4.78 -3.69 16.90
CA ARG A 180 -6.17 -3.75 16.41
C ARG A 180 -6.52 -2.46 15.67
N PRO A 181 -7.60 -2.45 14.86
CA PRO A 181 -8.01 -1.25 14.14
C PRO A 181 -8.08 -0.01 15.04
N LEU A 182 -7.50 1.08 14.56
CA LEU A 182 -7.33 2.39 15.21
C LEU A 182 -6.33 2.46 16.37
N GLU A 183 -5.73 1.34 16.79
CA GLU A 183 -4.65 1.35 17.78
C GLU A 183 -3.36 1.94 17.21
N THR A 184 -2.52 2.42 18.11
CA THR A 184 -1.29 3.14 17.78
C THR A 184 -0.14 2.63 18.64
N TRP A 185 1.04 2.51 18.05
CA TRP A 185 2.28 2.15 18.73
C TRP A 185 3.38 3.15 18.41
N ASP A 186 4.06 3.61 19.46
CA ASP A 186 5.28 4.38 19.34
C ASP A 186 6.49 3.43 19.40
N ALA A 187 7.11 3.19 18.25
CA ALA A 187 8.29 2.35 18.12
C ALA A 187 9.56 3.19 18.36
N LEU A 188 10.02 3.20 19.62
CA LEU A 188 11.22 3.92 20.05
C LEU A 188 12.45 3.00 20.01
N GLU A 189 13.52 3.44 19.36
CA GLU A 189 14.84 2.79 19.46
C GLU A 189 15.75 3.62 20.35
N THR A 190 16.38 2.99 21.34
CA THR A 190 17.31 3.68 22.22
C THR A 190 18.53 4.14 21.43
N GLY A 191 18.82 5.45 21.45
CA GLY A 191 19.94 6.04 20.72
C GLY A 191 19.57 6.69 19.39
N ASN A 192 18.33 6.54 18.92
CA ASN A 192 17.81 7.32 17.80
C ASN A 192 17.15 8.63 18.29
N GLN A 193 17.36 9.70 17.53
CA GLN A 193 16.70 11.00 17.76
C GLN A 193 15.28 11.06 17.17
N GLN A 194 14.85 9.99 16.50
CA GLN A 194 13.55 9.86 15.87
C GLN A 194 12.92 8.56 16.34
N TYR A 195 11.59 8.51 16.38
CA TYR A 195 10.81 7.30 16.60
C TYR A 195 9.65 7.26 15.60
N LEU A 196 9.04 6.09 15.42
CA LEU A 196 7.85 5.98 14.58
C LEU A 196 6.59 5.95 15.42
N ASN A 197 5.61 6.79 15.06
CA ASN A 197 4.24 6.66 15.49
C ASN A 197 3.48 5.88 14.42
N ILE A 198 3.09 4.64 14.72
CA ILE A 198 2.47 3.70 13.79
C ILE A 198 1.01 3.52 14.20
N ARG A 199 0.07 3.88 13.33
CA ARG A 199 -1.36 3.66 13.54
C ARG A 199 -1.91 2.68 12.52
N PHE A 200 -2.51 1.59 12.99
CA PHE A 200 -3.24 0.67 12.12
C PHE A 200 -4.66 1.20 11.94
N ILE A 201 -5.11 1.42 10.70
CA ILE A 201 -6.45 1.98 10.43
C ILE A 201 -7.45 0.85 10.27
N LYS A 202 -7.21 -0.01 9.28
CA LYS A 202 -7.98 -1.22 8.94
C LYS A 202 -7.14 -2.03 7.96
N GLY A 203 -7.50 -3.27 7.70
CA GLY A 203 -6.80 -4.03 6.68
C GLY A 203 -7.43 -5.35 6.32
N GLU A 204 -6.80 -6.01 5.38
CA GLU A 204 -7.15 -7.33 4.90
C GLU A 204 -6.05 -8.34 5.27
N ALA A 205 -6.45 -9.59 5.39
CA ALA A 205 -5.59 -10.72 5.65
C ALA A 205 -5.88 -11.83 4.66
N SER A 206 -4.88 -12.67 4.39
CA SER A 206 -5.08 -13.83 3.52
C SER A 206 -6.03 -14.83 4.17
N ALA A 207 -7.06 -15.25 3.42
CA ALA A 207 -7.96 -16.31 3.85
C ALA A 207 -7.24 -17.64 4.02
N SER A 208 -6.08 -17.84 3.37
CA SER A 208 -5.28 -19.07 3.47
C SER A 208 -4.79 -19.40 4.88
N ALA A 209 -4.78 -18.43 5.79
CA ALA A 209 -4.46 -18.65 7.19
C ALA A 209 -5.65 -19.18 8.02
N CYS A 210 -6.86 -19.24 7.43
CA CYS A 210 -8.04 -19.77 8.09
C CYS A 210 -8.14 -21.31 8.01
N PRO A 211 -8.56 -22.00 9.09
CA PRO A 211 -8.61 -23.47 9.14
C PRO A 211 -9.48 -24.13 8.06
N GLU A 212 -10.55 -23.47 7.62
CA GLU A 212 -11.48 -24.00 6.62
C GLU A 212 -11.17 -23.51 5.19
N SER A 213 -10.09 -22.76 5.01
CA SER A 213 -9.72 -22.28 3.68
C SER A 213 -9.21 -23.45 2.84
N GLY A 214 -9.92 -23.75 1.75
CA GLY A 214 -9.31 -24.45 0.63
C GLY A 214 -8.17 -23.61 0.04
N MET A 215 -7.48 -24.11 -0.98
CA MET A 215 -6.58 -23.27 -1.77
C MET A 215 -7.40 -22.22 -2.55
N ILE A 216 -7.75 -21.12 -1.88
CA ILE A 216 -8.46 -20.00 -2.46
C ILE A 216 -7.41 -19.01 -2.95
N ILE A 217 -7.30 -18.90 -4.26
CA ILE A 217 -6.42 -17.95 -4.93
C ILE A 217 -7.26 -16.77 -5.37
N GLY A 218 -6.78 -15.55 -5.11
CA GLY A 218 -7.46 -14.33 -5.49
C GLY A 218 -6.62 -13.09 -5.16
N PRO A 219 -7.24 -11.92 -5.02
CA PRO A 219 -6.55 -10.65 -4.79
C PRO A 219 -5.59 -10.70 -3.60
N GLN A 220 -4.50 -9.94 -3.69
CA GLN A 220 -3.56 -9.79 -2.58
C GLN A 220 -4.18 -8.90 -1.49
N PRO A 221 -4.09 -9.30 -0.21
CA PRO A 221 -4.63 -8.51 0.89
C PRO A 221 -3.82 -7.22 1.06
N VAL A 222 -4.51 -6.10 1.27
CA VAL A 222 -3.90 -4.79 1.51
C VAL A 222 -4.36 -4.24 2.85
N SER A 223 -3.43 -3.70 3.64
CA SER A 223 -3.76 -3.03 4.90
C SER A 223 -3.42 -1.54 4.89
N GLU A 224 -4.23 -0.76 5.57
CA GLU A 224 -4.09 0.68 5.66
C GLU A 224 -3.47 1.07 7.00
N PHE A 225 -2.30 1.71 6.94
CA PHE A 225 -1.62 2.31 8.08
C PHE A 225 -1.47 3.81 7.88
N PHE A 226 -1.24 4.51 8.99
CA PHE A 226 -0.63 5.83 8.97
C PHE A 226 0.58 5.83 9.87
N ILE A 227 1.75 6.10 9.29
CA ILE A 227 3.04 5.99 9.99
C ILE A 227 3.76 7.32 9.86
N ARG A 228 4.26 7.87 10.96
CA ARG A 228 4.97 9.14 11.00
C ARG A 228 6.28 9.02 11.75
N SER A 229 7.33 9.62 11.21
CA SER A 229 8.57 9.89 11.93
C SER A 229 8.38 11.10 12.84
N MET A 230 8.73 10.93 14.10
CA MET A 230 8.59 11.94 15.16
C MET A 230 9.95 12.18 15.82
N SER A 231 10.26 13.44 16.12
CA SER A 231 11.49 13.79 16.84
C SER A 231 11.34 13.55 18.33
N THR A 232 12.31 12.88 18.96
CA THR A 232 12.31 12.69 20.43
C THR A 232 12.45 14.01 21.19
N ALA A 233 13.02 15.05 20.56
CA ALA A 233 13.14 16.38 21.15
C ALA A 233 11.79 17.13 21.27
N SER A 234 10.78 16.76 20.49
CA SER A 234 9.42 17.35 20.58
C SER A 234 8.57 16.76 21.69
N ALA A 235 9.04 15.74 22.41
CA ALA A 235 8.30 15.06 23.47
C ALA A 235 8.47 15.67 24.88
N VAL A 236 9.15 16.82 25.02
CA VAL A 236 9.30 17.48 26.32
C VAL A 236 8.00 18.22 26.67
N PRO A 237 7.27 17.85 27.74
CA PRO A 237 6.15 18.65 28.21
C PRO A 237 6.70 19.96 28.75
N THR A 238 6.26 21.08 28.18
CA THR A 238 6.42 22.39 28.82
C THR A 238 5.62 22.36 30.11
N THR A 239 6.32 22.27 31.25
CA THR A 239 5.74 22.45 32.57
C THR A 239 5.02 23.79 32.62
N GLU A 240 3.72 23.74 32.92
CA GLU A 240 2.85 24.90 33.14
C GLU A 240 3.42 25.81 34.23
N GLU A 241 3.79 27.05 33.87
CA GLU A 241 3.83 28.14 34.83
C GLU A 241 2.47 28.85 34.79
N THR A 242 1.63 28.51 35.76
CA THR A 242 0.32 29.11 36.02
C THR A 242 0.50 30.60 36.38
N THR A 243 -0.10 31.50 35.60
CA THR A 243 -0.42 32.85 36.09
C THR A 243 -1.86 33.21 35.71
N ALA A 244 -2.59 33.68 36.72
CA ALA A 244 -4.04 33.79 36.81
C ALA A 244 -4.69 34.86 35.91
N VAL A 245 -5.95 34.59 35.56
CA VAL A 245 -6.95 35.46 34.88
C VAL A 245 -7.62 36.38 35.93
N PRO A 246 -8.18 37.58 35.60
CA PRO A 246 -9.62 37.64 35.28
C PRO A 246 -10.11 38.71 34.24
N ALA A 247 -11.03 38.24 33.39
CA ALA A 247 -12.30 38.84 32.88
C ALA A 247 -12.33 40.10 32.00
N THR A 248 -13.09 40.07 30.88
CA THR A 248 -14.50 40.55 30.78
C THR A 248 -15.05 40.43 29.34
N LEU A 249 -16.28 39.91 29.22
CA LEU A 249 -17.17 39.80 28.03
C LEU A 249 -18.11 41.04 27.94
N PRO A 250 -18.67 41.40 26.76
CA PRO A 250 -19.97 40.85 26.29
C PRO A 250 -20.02 40.61 24.76
N GLU A 251 -20.55 39.49 24.26
CA GLU A 251 -21.95 39.21 23.91
C GLU A 251 -22.59 40.17 22.88
N THR A 252 -22.92 39.65 21.70
CA THR A 252 -23.98 40.17 20.82
C THR A 252 -24.53 39.01 19.96
N GLU A 253 -25.83 38.73 20.14
CA GLU A 253 -26.67 37.81 19.36
C GLU A 253 -26.96 38.33 17.94
N ALA A 254 -27.19 37.41 16.97
CA ALA A 254 -28.48 37.21 16.29
C ALA A 254 -28.38 36.43 14.94
N THR A 255 -28.87 35.19 14.95
CA THR A 255 -29.92 34.57 14.08
C THR A 255 -29.83 34.53 12.52
N THR A 256 -29.55 33.32 11.99
CA THR A 256 -30.15 32.46 10.90
C THR A 256 -31.15 32.99 9.82
N PRO A 257 -31.56 32.24 8.75
CA PRO A 257 -31.08 30.98 8.10
C PRO A 257 -31.15 30.93 6.52
N VAL A 258 -30.87 29.73 5.94
CA VAL A 258 -31.39 29.12 4.66
C VAL A 258 -30.55 29.23 3.36
N ALA A 259 -30.10 28.09 2.81
CA ALA A 259 -30.60 27.52 1.54
C ALA A 259 -29.87 26.22 1.15
N THR A 260 -30.67 25.16 1.00
CA THR A 260 -30.32 23.81 0.54
C THR A 260 -30.30 23.77 -0.99
N ALA A 261 -29.26 23.20 -1.59
CA ALA A 261 -29.27 22.82 -3.01
C ALA A 261 -28.69 21.41 -3.17
N THR A 262 -29.58 20.43 -3.32
CA THR A 262 -29.30 19.04 -3.69
C THR A 262 -29.00 18.99 -5.19
N THR A 263 -27.80 18.58 -5.58
CA THR A 263 -27.46 18.24 -6.98
C THR A 263 -27.24 16.74 -7.07
N ALA A 264 -27.95 16.11 -8.01
CA ALA A 264 -27.99 14.67 -8.23
C ALA A 264 -26.67 14.13 -8.79
N ALA A 265 -26.30 12.93 -8.33
CA ALA A 265 -25.15 12.16 -8.81
C ALA A 265 -25.45 11.48 -10.17
N PRO A 266 -24.51 11.47 -11.13
CA PRO A 266 -24.65 10.67 -12.33
C PRO A 266 -24.33 9.18 -12.06
N THR A 267 -25.11 8.32 -12.71
CA THR A 267 -25.02 6.86 -12.70
C THR A 267 -23.79 6.37 -13.49
N PRO A 268 -22.94 5.48 -12.95
CA PRO A 268 -21.87 4.87 -13.73
C PRO A 268 -22.41 3.82 -14.70
N THR A 269 -21.97 3.92 -15.95
CA THR A 269 -22.25 2.96 -17.03
C THR A 269 -21.17 1.88 -17.03
N PRO A 270 -21.51 0.57 -17.05
CA PRO A 270 -20.52 -0.49 -17.11
C PRO A 270 -19.91 -0.62 -18.52
N THR A 271 -18.59 -0.50 -18.60
CA THR A 271 -17.81 -0.78 -19.82
C THR A 271 -17.46 -2.27 -19.85
N PRO A 272 -17.73 -3.01 -20.95
CA PRO A 272 -17.40 -4.43 -21.05
C PRO A 272 -15.89 -4.66 -21.21
N GLY A 273 -15.35 -5.56 -20.38
CA GLY A 273 -13.95 -5.95 -20.37
C GLY A 273 -13.52 -6.71 -21.63
N PHE A 274 -12.42 -6.24 -22.23
CA PHE A 274 -11.64 -6.96 -23.23
C PHE A 274 -10.75 -7.98 -22.51
N GLY A 275 -11.17 -9.25 -22.45
CA GLY A 275 -10.36 -10.31 -21.83
C GLY A 275 -10.54 -11.71 -22.41
N VAL A 276 -11.34 -11.90 -23.46
CA VAL A 276 -11.57 -13.21 -24.08
C VAL A 276 -11.05 -13.19 -25.52
N LEU A 277 -9.73 -13.27 -25.71
CA LEU A 277 -9.20 -13.52 -27.07
C LEU A 277 -7.81 -14.20 -27.15
N VAL A 278 -7.14 -14.49 -26.04
CA VAL A 278 -5.81 -15.15 -26.10
C VAL A 278 -5.89 -16.69 -25.99
N ALA A 279 -6.99 -17.26 -25.49
CA ALA A 279 -7.12 -18.71 -25.36
C ALA A 279 -7.43 -19.46 -26.68
N ALA A 280 -7.87 -18.78 -27.74
CA ALA A 280 -8.30 -19.43 -28.98
C ALA A 280 -7.15 -19.76 -29.96
N LEU A 281 -6.02 -19.06 -29.88
CA LEU A 281 -4.91 -19.24 -30.84
C LEU A 281 -3.95 -20.39 -30.48
N GLY A 282 -3.90 -20.80 -29.20
CA GLY A 282 -3.07 -21.94 -28.75
C GLY A 282 -3.59 -23.31 -29.19
N CYS A 283 -4.89 -23.47 -29.39
CA CYS A 283 -5.50 -24.76 -29.75
C CYS A 283 -5.31 -25.13 -31.24
N ILE A 284 -5.09 -24.16 -32.12
CA ILE A 284 -4.97 -24.42 -33.57
C ILE A 284 -3.57 -24.96 -33.94
N ALA A 285 -2.52 -24.54 -33.23
CA ALA A 285 -1.16 -25.02 -33.49
C ALA A 285 -0.97 -26.51 -33.11
N ALA A 286 -1.66 -26.98 -32.06
CA ALA A 286 -1.58 -28.38 -31.62
C ALA A 286 -2.24 -29.38 -32.60
N MET A 287 -3.26 -28.95 -33.36
CA MET A 287 -3.92 -29.83 -34.34
C MET A 287 -3.14 -30.01 -35.65
N VAL A 288 -2.24 -29.09 -36.00
CA VAL A 288 -1.44 -29.19 -37.24
C VAL A 288 -0.29 -30.19 -37.09
N VAL A 289 0.26 -30.37 -35.88
CA VAL A 289 1.37 -31.31 -35.63
C VAL A 289 0.89 -32.76 -35.50
N ILE A 290 -0.41 -33.00 -35.26
CA ILE A 290 -0.97 -34.36 -35.16
C ILE A 290 -1.30 -34.96 -36.55
N ARG A 291 -1.26 -34.14 -37.62
CA ARG A 291 -1.56 -34.58 -39.00
C ARG A 291 -0.33 -34.75 -39.92
N ARG A 292 0.89 -34.73 -39.38
CA ARG A 292 2.11 -35.18 -40.09
C ARG A 292 2.78 -36.31 -39.30
#